data_AF-A0A4R0Y4G9-F1
#
_entry.id   AF-A0A4R0Y4G9-F1
#
_cell.length_a   1.000
_cell.length_b   1.000
_cell.length_c   1.000
_cell.angle_alpha   90.00
_cell.angle_beta   90.00
_cell.angle_gamma   90.00
#
_symmetry.space_group_name_H-M   'P 1'
#
loop_
_entity.id
_entity.type
_entity.pdbx_description
1 polymer ?
#
loop_
_entity_poly.entity_id
_entity_poly.type
_entity_poly.pdbx_seq_one_letter_code
_entity_poly.pdbx_strand_id
1 'polypeptide(L)'
;MRILPAALSALLLAGCSTARAPATPGAESDPRSLLATPLAQTLGAEEAGRIRAMAEANGMLAHCRLRWEGYFGRMTTQQRDLNRSEAEIQRIAVWHGYWLGSTRRAADRDQIACPAELLTSLRERAEGLLRLAPAP
;
A
#
# COMPACT_ATOMS: atom_id res chain seq x y z
N MET A 1 -35.28 -40.51 56.44
CA MET A 1 -36.09 -39.50 55.72
C MET A 1 -35.14 -38.61 54.92
N ARG A 2 -35.25 -38.65 53.58
CA ARG A 2 -35.11 -37.58 52.56
C ARG A 2 -34.69 -36.19 53.10
N ILE A 3 -33.68 -35.44 52.59
CA ILE A 3 -33.34 -35.00 51.21
C ILE A 3 -31.96 -34.26 51.21
N LEU A 4 -31.23 -34.33 50.08
CA LEU A 4 -30.00 -33.59 49.70
C LEU A 4 -30.27 -32.11 49.32
N PRO A 5 -29.28 -31.21 49.39
CA PRO A 5 -28.62 -30.72 48.15
C PRO A 5 -27.09 -30.56 48.32
N ALA A 6 -26.24 -31.01 47.39
CA ALA A 6 -25.80 -30.29 46.18
C ALA A 6 -25.35 -28.84 46.50
N ALA A 7 -24.12 -28.37 46.25
CA ALA A 7 -23.09 -28.78 45.32
C ALA A 7 -21.76 -28.04 45.62
N LEU A 8 -20.66 -28.72 45.30
CA LEU A 8 -19.40 -28.27 44.68
C LEU A 8 -18.68 -27.02 45.24
N SER A 9 -17.50 -27.22 45.84
CA SER A 9 -16.15 -27.14 45.22
C SER A 9 -15.63 -25.70 45.15
N ALA A 10 -14.77 -25.31 46.09
CA ALA A 10 -13.29 -25.40 46.01
C ALA A 10 -12.69 -24.45 44.96
N LEU A 11 -12.14 -23.30 45.36
CA LEU A 11 -10.73 -23.05 45.75
C LEU A 11 -9.77 -22.95 44.53
N LEU A 12 -9.19 -21.76 44.36
CA LEU A 12 -7.73 -21.48 44.23
C LEU A 12 -7.38 -20.38 43.21
N LEU A 13 -6.76 -19.33 43.77
CA LEU A 13 -5.48 -18.71 43.40
C LEU A 13 -5.32 -17.98 42.05
N ALA A 14 -5.07 -16.67 42.24
CA ALA A 14 -3.85 -15.96 41.83
C ALA A 14 -3.40 -16.08 40.36
N GLY A 15 -3.50 -14.96 39.66
CA GLY A 15 -2.70 -14.70 38.46
C GLY A 15 -2.79 -13.23 38.10
N CYS A 16 -1.74 -12.47 38.43
CA CYS A 16 -1.44 -11.22 37.76
C CYS A 16 -1.46 -11.46 36.25
N SER A 17 -2.43 -10.88 35.58
CA SER A 17 -2.35 -10.59 34.16
C SER A 17 -3.01 -9.24 33.99
N THR A 18 -2.19 -8.19 34.04
CA THR A 18 -2.49 -6.97 33.29
C THR A 18 -2.76 -7.42 31.87
N ALA A 19 -4.04 -7.54 31.54
CA ALA A 19 -4.48 -7.77 30.19
C ALA A 19 -3.88 -6.62 29.37
N ARG A 20 -2.82 -6.93 28.63
CA ARG A 20 -2.31 -6.07 27.57
C ARG A 20 -3.51 -5.89 26.65
N ALA A 21 -4.09 -4.69 26.66
CA ALA A 21 -5.17 -4.35 25.76
C ALA A 21 -4.77 -4.84 24.35
N PRO A 22 -5.65 -5.56 23.63
CA PRO A 22 -5.32 -5.95 22.28
C PRO A 22 -4.95 -4.67 21.52
N ALA A 23 -3.75 -4.65 20.93
CA ALA A 23 -3.37 -3.59 20.02
C ALA A 23 -4.49 -3.47 19.00
N THR A 24 -5.26 -2.39 19.05
CA THR A 24 -6.38 -2.16 18.16
C THR A 24 -5.87 -2.25 16.72
N PRO A 25 -6.26 -3.28 15.95
CA PRO A 25 -5.92 -3.35 14.55
C PRO A 25 -6.85 -2.37 13.85
N GLY A 26 -6.45 -1.10 13.74
CA GLY A 26 -7.37 -0.09 13.21
C GLY A 26 -6.78 1.26 12.82
N ALA A 27 -5.56 1.60 13.26
CA ALA A 27 -4.95 2.89 12.90
C ALA A 27 -3.99 2.81 11.70
N GLU A 28 -3.24 1.71 11.59
CA GLU A 28 -2.27 1.49 10.49
C GLU A 28 -2.93 1.01 9.18
N SER A 29 -4.21 0.61 9.23
CA SER A 29 -4.95 0.11 8.07
C SER A 29 -5.85 1.14 7.38
N ASP A 30 -6.04 2.33 7.95
CA ASP A 30 -6.80 3.40 7.28
C ASP A 30 -5.94 4.03 6.15
N PRO A 31 -6.35 3.95 4.87
CA PRO A 31 -5.61 4.58 3.78
C PRO A 31 -5.42 6.10 3.98
N ARG A 32 -6.33 6.78 4.68
CA ARG A 32 -6.18 8.22 4.95
C ARG A 32 -5.07 8.52 5.94
N SER A 33 -4.88 7.68 6.96
CA SER A 33 -3.79 7.84 7.91
C SER A 33 -2.43 7.62 7.22
N LEU A 34 -2.36 6.68 6.27
CA LEU A 34 -1.16 6.42 5.46
C LEU A 34 -0.81 7.59 4.52
N LEU A 35 -1.79 8.35 4.04
CA LEU A 35 -1.59 9.55 3.23
C LEU A 35 -1.26 10.80 4.05
N ALA A 36 -1.49 10.80 5.36
CA ALA A 36 -1.21 11.96 6.22
C ALA A 36 0.29 12.29 6.32
N THR A 37 1.14 11.28 6.09
CA THR A 37 2.59 11.45 6.11
C THR A 37 3.13 11.21 4.70
N PRO A 38 3.91 12.15 4.12
CA PRO A 38 4.49 12.00 2.80
C PRO A 38 5.34 10.73 2.67
N LEU A 39 5.25 10.04 1.53
CA LEU A 39 6.02 8.82 1.27
C LEU A 39 7.55 9.06 1.36
N ALA A 40 8.01 10.26 0.99
CA ALA A 40 9.42 10.65 1.06
C ALA A 40 9.98 10.65 2.49
N GLN A 41 9.14 10.81 3.51
CA GLN A 41 9.57 10.71 4.92
C GLN A 41 9.81 9.26 5.34
N THR A 42 9.33 8.28 4.56
CA THR A 42 9.48 6.85 4.82
C THR A 42 10.61 6.24 3.99
N LEU A 43 10.69 6.60 2.70
CA LEU A 43 11.61 5.95 1.74
C LEU A 43 12.74 6.86 1.26
N GLY A 44 12.75 8.13 1.67
CA GLY A 44 13.58 9.16 1.06
C GLY A 44 12.94 9.76 -0.19
N ALA A 45 13.39 10.96 -0.56
CA ALA A 45 12.81 11.74 -1.65
C ALA A 45 12.99 11.08 -3.03
N GLU A 46 14.13 10.45 -3.26
CA GLU A 46 14.45 9.80 -4.53
C GLU A 46 13.52 8.61 -4.82
N GLU A 47 13.40 7.69 -3.87
CA GLU A 47 12.56 6.50 -4.02
C GLU A 47 11.07 6.86 -4.09
N ALA A 48 10.62 7.79 -3.24
CA ALA A 48 9.24 8.30 -3.33
C ALA A 48 8.98 8.98 -4.69
N GLY A 49 9.98 9.66 -5.25
CA GLY A 49 9.92 10.25 -6.59
C GLY A 49 9.77 9.19 -7.70
N ARG A 50 10.54 8.09 -7.63
CA ARG A 50 10.40 6.96 -8.55
C ARG A 50 9.02 6.33 -8.50
N ILE A 51 8.52 6.04 -7.29
CA ILE A 51 7.20 5.44 -7.08
C ILE A 51 6.10 6.38 -7.61
N ARG A 52 6.24 7.68 -7.39
CA ARG A 52 5.32 8.68 -7.94
C ARG A 52 5.34 8.70 -9.46
N ALA A 53 6.52 8.75 -10.08
CA ALA A 53 6.65 8.75 -11.53
C ALA A 53 6.05 7.48 -12.16
N MET A 54 6.18 6.33 -11.48
CA MET A 54 5.54 5.07 -11.88
C MET A 54 4.02 5.17 -11.77
N ALA A 55 3.50 5.70 -10.66
CA ALA A 55 2.07 5.88 -10.46
C ALA A 55 1.43 6.81 -11.50
N GLU A 56 2.13 7.90 -11.86
CA GLU A 56 1.71 8.83 -12.90
C GLU A 56 1.68 8.15 -14.29
N ALA A 57 2.74 7.40 -14.65
CA ALA A 57 2.77 6.63 -15.89
C ALA A 57 1.63 5.59 -15.94
N ASN A 58 1.41 4.85 -14.84
CA ASN A 58 0.31 3.89 -14.73
C ASN A 58 -1.07 4.58 -14.78
N GLY A 59 -1.20 5.80 -14.25
CA GLY A 59 -2.41 6.60 -14.36
C GLY A 59 -2.75 6.97 -15.80
N MET A 60 -1.74 7.34 -16.60
CA MET A 60 -1.91 7.59 -18.03
C MET A 60 -2.22 6.32 -18.81
N LEU A 61 -1.58 5.19 -18.49
CA LEU A 61 -1.94 3.89 -19.07
C LEU A 61 -3.39 3.52 -18.76
N ALA A 62 -3.83 3.71 -17.51
CA ALA A 62 -5.20 3.43 -17.09
C ALA A 62 -6.22 4.31 -17.81
N HIS A 63 -5.93 5.62 -17.98
CA HIS A 63 -6.74 6.53 -18.80
C HIS A 63 -6.88 6.02 -20.24
N CYS A 64 -5.77 5.60 -20.85
CA CYS A 64 -5.76 4.99 -22.19
C CYS A 64 -6.28 3.55 -22.27
N ARG A 65 -6.93 3.04 -21.19
CA ARG A 65 -7.48 1.66 -21.10
C ARG A 65 -6.44 0.56 -21.33
N LEU A 66 -5.19 0.84 -21.00
CA LEU A 66 -4.10 -0.14 -21.03
C LEU A 66 -3.87 -0.74 -19.65
N ARG A 67 -3.42 -2.00 -19.65
CA ARG A 67 -3.04 -2.71 -18.42
C ARG A 67 -1.81 -2.06 -17.80
N TRP A 68 -1.90 -1.82 -16.50
CA TRP A 68 -0.83 -1.21 -15.70
C TRP A 68 -0.50 -2.06 -14.46
N GLU A 69 -1.36 -3.01 -14.12
CA GLU A 69 -1.27 -3.83 -12.91
C GLU A 69 0.01 -4.67 -12.89
N GLY A 70 0.51 -5.08 -14.06
CA GLY A 70 1.78 -5.79 -14.19
C GLY A 70 2.99 -4.96 -13.77
N TYR A 71 3.00 -3.65 -14.07
CA TYR A 71 4.06 -2.74 -13.64
C TYR A 71 4.03 -2.54 -12.13
N PHE A 72 2.83 -2.35 -11.58
CA PHE A 72 2.65 -2.24 -10.13
C PHE A 72 3.09 -3.52 -9.40
N GLY A 73 2.67 -4.69 -9.87
CA GLY A 73 3.07 -5.97 -9.30
C GLY A 73 4.59 -6.15 -9.27
N ARG A 74 5.27 -5.91 -10.41
CA ARG A 74 6.74 -5.97 -10.49
C ARG A 74 7.42 -4.97 -9.55
N MET A 75 6.94 -3.73 -9.49
CA MET A 75 7.47 -2.72 -8.57
C MET A 75 7.32 -3.21 -7.12
N THR A 76 6.16 -3.73 -6.72
CA THR A 76 5.97 -4.23 -5.35
C THR A 76 6.88 -5.43 -5.05
N THR A 77 7.11 -6.33 -6.01
CA THR A 77 8.08 -7.43 -5.85
C THR A 77 9.49 -6.89 -5.62
N GLN A 78 9.94 -5.90 -6.40
CA GLN A 78 11.26 -5.28 -6.20
C GLN A 78 11.40 -4.66 -4.80
N GLN A 79 10.36 -3.99 -4.31
CA GLN A 79 10.37 -3.42 -2.95
C GLN A 79 10.47 -4.52 -1.87
N ARG A 80 9.86 -5.69 -2.12
CA ARG A 80 9.97 -6.86 -1.23
C ARG A 80 11.37 -7.45 -1.26
N ASP A 81 11.99 -7.53 -2.43
CA ASP A 81 13.36 -8.02 -2.60
C ASP A 81 14.40 -7.13 -1.87
N LEU A 82 14.05 -5.87 -1.62
CA LEU A 82 14.82 -4.95 -0.77
C LEU A 82 14.57 -5.12 0.74
N ASN A 83 13.85 -6.16 1.18
CA ASN A 83 13.47 -6.38 2.58
C ASN A 83 12.63 -5.25 3.20
N ARG A 84 11.83 -4.52 2.41
CA ARG A 84 10.86 -3.56 2.96
C ARG A 84 9.82 -4.27 3.82
N SER A 85 9.43 -3.63 4.91
CA SER A 85 8.36 -4.14 5.79
C SER A 85 7.00 -4.11 5.09
N GLU A 86 6.06 -4.96 5.52
CA GLU A 86 4.69 -4.95 4.98
C GLU A 86 4.00 -3.58 5.17
N ALA A 87 4.30 -2.87 6.26
CA ALA A 87 3.77 -1.54 6.52
C ALA A 87 4.26 -0.52 5.48
N GLU A 88 5.54 -0.58 5.10
CA GLU A 88 6.09 0.25 4.02
C GLU A 88 5.46 -0.13 2.67
N ILE A 89 5.32 -1.42 2.36
CA ILE A 89 4.69 -1.88 1.11
C ILE A 89 3.23 -1.41 1.02
N GLN A 90 2.46 -1.51 2.10
CA GLN A 90 1.09 -1.03 2.16
C GLN A 90 1.03 0.48 1.88
N ARG A 91 1.95 1.23 2.48
CA ARG A 91 2.05 2.68 2.29
C ARG A 91 2.44 3.06 0.86
N ILE A 92 3.36 2.32 0.23
CA ILE A 92 3.69 2.45 -1.19
C ILE A 92 2.44 2.23 -2.04
N ALA A 93 1.68 1.17 -1.77
CA ALA A 93 0.46 0.85 -2.52
C ALA A 93 -0.60 1.95 -2.40
N VAL A 94 -0.80 2.50 -1.20
CA VAL A 94 -1.76 3.59 -0.96
C VAL A 94 -1.36 4.88 -1.67
N TRP A 95 -0.09 5.30 -1.55
CA TRP A 95 0.41 6.49 -2.24
C TRP A 95 0.40 6.32 -3.76
N HIS A 96 0.80 5.15 -4.26
CA HIS A 96 0.72 4.81 -5.68
C HIS A 96 -0.72 4.92 -6.19
N GLY A 97 -1.68 4.30 -5.51
CA GLY A 97 -3.10 4.38 -5.87
C GLY A 97 -3.64 5.81 -5.86
N TYR A 98 -3.23 6.63 -4.89
CA TYR A 98 -3.61 8.05 -4.83
C TYR A 98 -3.11 8.83 -6.06
N TRP A 99 -1.81 8.73 -6.39
CA TRP A 99 -1.23 9.44 -7.54
C TRP A 99 -1.74 8.92 -8.88
N LEU A 100 -1.89 7.60 -9.03
CA LEU A 100 -2.48 6.97 -10.21
C LEU A 100 -3.89 7.51 -10.44
N GLY A 101 -4.73 7.47 -9.40
CA GLY A 101 -6.11 7.95 -9.49
C GLY A 101 -6.19 9.45 -9.79
N SER A 102 -5.29 10.25 -9.20
CA SER A 102 -5.19 11.68 -9.47
C SER A 102 -4.84 11.96 -10.93
N THR A 103 -3.80 11.29 -11.44
CA THR A 103 -3.32 11.43 -12.83
C THR A 103 -4.37 11.00 -13.83
N ARG A 104 -4.99 9.83 -13.62
CA ARG A 104 -6.08 9.34 -14.47
C ARG A 104 -7.24 10.34 -14.52
N ARG A 105 -7.71 10.83 -13.37
CA ARG A 105 -8.81 11.80 -13.33
C ARG A 105 -8.47 13.12 -14.03
N ALA A 106 -7.22 13.58 -13.89
CA ALA A 106 -6.75 14.76 -14.62
C ALA A 106 -6.78 14.53 -16.13
N ALA A 107 -6.23 13.39 -16.61
CA ALA A 107 -6.25 13.04 -18.02
C ALA A 107 -7.66 12.85 -18.58
N ASP A 108 -8.56 12.21 -17.82
CA ASP A 108 -9.97 12.04 -18.17
C ASP A 108 -10.68 13.41 -18.32
N ARG A 109 -10.46 14.32 -17.35
CA ARG A 109 -11.02 15.68 -17.37
C ARG A 109 -10.51 16.50 -18.55
N ASP A 110 -9.20 16.41 -18.82
CA ASP A 110 -8.53 17.19 -19.85
C ASP A 110 -8.64 16.54 -21.24
N GLN A 111 -9.35 15.40 -21.35
CA GLN A 111 -9.61 14.66 -22.58
C GLN A 111 -8.34 14.37 -23.40
N ILE A 112 -7.28 13.94 -22.72
CA ILE A 112 -6.00 13.65 -23.37
C ILE A 112 -6.21 12.54 -24.42
N ALA A 113 -5.74 12.77 -25.64
CA ALA A 113 -5.76 11.73 -26.67
C ALA A 113 -4.70 10.66 -26.37
N CYS A 114 -4.94 9.44 -26.84
CA CYS A 114 -4.03 8.30 -26.67
C CYS A 114 -3.41 7.86 -28.01
N PRO A 115 -2.60 8.70 -28.68
CA PRO A 115 -1.91 8.32 -29.91
C PRO A 115 -0.84 7.25 -29.63
N ALA A 116 -0.52 6.44 -30.63
CA ALA A 116 0.41 5.32 -30.49
C ALA A 116 1.78 5.73 -29.89
N GLU A 117 2.29 6.92 -30.26
CA GLU A 117 3.56 7.46 -29.74
C GLU A 117 3.52 7.68 -28.22
N LEU A 118 2.44 8.28 -27.70
CA LEU A 118 2.25 8.45 -26.26
C LEU A 118 2.22 7.08 -25.57
N LEU A 119 1.50 6.10 -26.14
CA LEU A 119 1.39 4.76 -25.55
C LEU A 119 2.75 4.05 -25.49
N THR A 120 3.57 4.17 -26.53
CA THR A 120 4.94 3.64 -26.56
C THR A 120 5.79 4.30 -25.49
N SER A 121 5.79 5.64 -25.45
CA SER A 121 6.55 6.42 -24.46
C SER A 121 6.17 6.08 -23.02
N LEU A 122 4.88 5.89 -22.72
CA LEU A 122 4.41 5.52 -21.38
C LEU A 122 4.88 4.13 -20.96
N ARG A 123 4.85 3.15 -21.87
CA ARG A 123 5.35 1.79 -21.59
C ARG A 123 6.86 1.79 -21.40
N GLU A 124 7.60 2.49 -22.25
CA GLU A 124 9.05 2.65 -22.12
C GLU A 124 9.43 3.33 -20.81
N ARG A 125 8.69 4.36 -20.41
CA ARG A 125 8.88 5.04 -19.12
C ARG A 125 8.63 4.09 -17.95
N ALA A 126 7.53 3.35 -17.95
CA ALA A 126 7.22 2.39 -16.89
C ALA A 126 8.27 1.28 -16.81
N GLU A 127 8.70 0.73 -17.93
CA GLU A 127 9.80 -0.26 -17.97
C GLU A 127 11.13 0.34 -17.51
N GLY A 128 11.45 1.56 -17.94
CA GLY A 128 12.65 2.27 -17.54
C GLY A 128 12.71 2.45 -16.03
N LEU A 129 11.61 2.88 -15.41
CA LEU A 129 11.51 3.04 -13.97
C LEU A 129 11.68 1.72 -13.19
N LEU A 130 11.24 0.58 -13.75
CA LEU A 130 11.49 -0.74 -13.15
C LEU A 130 12.94 -1.21 -13.28
N ARG A 131 13.69 -0.73 -14.28
CA ARG A 131 15.11 -1.08 -14.45
C ARG A 131 16.02 -0.25 -13.58
N LEU A 132 15.57 0.94 -13.16
CA LEU A 132 16.31 1.73 -12.19
C LEU A 132 16.34 0.97 -10.87
N ALA A 133 17.54 0.75 -10.34
CA ALA A 133 17.69 0.17 -9.02
C ALA A 133 16.95 1.07 -8.01
N PRO A 134 16.05 0.51 -7.19
CA PRO A 134 15.52 1.25 -6.06
C PRO A 134 16.67 1.60 -5.11
N ALA A 135 16.57 2.77 -4.46
CA ALA A 135 17.64 3.26 -3.61
C ALA A 135 17.81 2.31 -2.40
N PRO A 136 19.05 1.99 -2.01
CA PRO A 136 19.32 1.18 -0.82
C PRO A 136 18.83 1.88 0.46
#